data_AF-A0A932KCR3-F1
#
_entry.id   AF-A0A932KCR3-F1
#
_cell.length_a   1.000
_cell.length_b   1.000
_cell.length_c   1.000
_cell.angle_alpha   90.00
_cell.angle_beta   90.00
_cell.angle_gamma   90.00
#
_symmetry.space_group_name_H-M   'P 1'
#
loop_
_entity.id
_entity.type
_entity.pdbx_description
1 polymer ?
#
loop_
_entity_poly.entity_id
_entity_poly.type
_entity_poly.pdbx_seq_one_letter_code
_entity_poly.pdbx_strand_id
1 'polypeptide(L)' 'MKFGLKLHHSGPGASPEAMRRWTQFAEALGLHLIMTADHVALTPEVLGQYGAPYYEPFTNLAWLAAQTQRIASRNTTLTS' A
#
# COMPACT_ATOMS: atom_id res chain seq x y z
N MET A 1 -11.95 18.13 -5.24
CA MET A 1 -11.83 17.08 -4.20
C MET A 1 -10.83 16.03 -4.68
N LYS A 2 -10.03 15.42 -3.78
CA LYS A 2 -9.06 14.37 -4.13
C LYS A 2 -9.45 13.06 -3.46
N PHE A 3 -9.37 11.95 -4.19
CA PHE A 3 -9.72 10.61 -3.70
C PHE A 3 -8.51 9.68 -3.76
N GLY A 4 -8.42 8.76 -2.80
CA GLY A 4 -7.34 7.77 -2.74
C GLY A 4 -7.82 6.40 -2.29
N LEU A 5 -6.96 5.39 -2.49
CA LEU A 5 -7.22 4.00 -2.17
C LEU A 5 -6.19 3.48 -1.16
N LYS A 6 -6.66 2.84 -0.10
CA LYS A 6 -5.81 2.17 0.89
C LYS A 6 -5.53 0.73 0.42
N LEU A 7 -4.28 0.43 0.13
CA LEU A 7 -3.81 -0.90 -0.23
C LEU A 7 -3.76 -1.80 1.00
N HIS A 8 -4.08 -3.07 0.74
CA HIS A 8 -3.89 -4.15 1.67
C HIS A 8 -2.53 -4.80 1.40
N HIS A 9 -1.64 -4.77 2.39
CA HIS A 9 -0.23 -5.17 2.26
C HIS A 9 0.16 -6.31 3.22
N SER A 10 -0.84 -6.96 3.83
CA SER A 10 -0.65 -8.12 4.69
C SER A 10 -1.70 -9.22 4.45
N GLY A 11 -1.45 -10.45 4.89
CA GLY A 11 -2.39 -11.56 4.84
C GLY A 11 -2.56 -12.20 3.46
N PRO A 12 -3.47 -13.18 3.33
CA PRO A 12 -3.58 -14.04 2.14
C PRO A 12 -3.88 -13.31 0.82
N GLY A 13 -4.44 -12.10 0.89
CA GLY A 13 -4.71 -11.27 -0.28
C GLY A 13 -3.53 -10.38 -0.71
N ALA A 14 -2.48 -10.28 0.10
CA ALA A 14 -1.31 -9.47 -0.20
C ALA A 14 -0.31 -10.26 -1.06
N SER A 15 -0.13 -9.79 -2.29
CA SER A 15 0.92 -10.24 -3.20
C SER A 15 1.43 -9.04 -4.02
N PRO A 16 2.68 -9.08 -4.51
CA PRO A 16 3.21 -7.99 -5.33
C PRO A 16 2.35 -7.76 -6.58
N GLU A 17 1.85 -8.83 -7.19
CA GLU A 17 0.98 -8.76 -8.38
C GLU A 17 -0.38 -8.13 -8.06
N ALA A 18 -1.00 -8.49 -6.92
CA ALA A 18 -2.25 -7.86 -6.49
C ALA A 18 -2.06 -6.37 -6.21
N MET A 19 -1.01 -6.00 -5.45
CA MET A 19 -0.74 -4.61 -5.12
C MET A 19 -0.46 -3.78 -6.37
N ARG A 20 0.36 -4.29 -7.30
CA ARG A 20 0.60 -3.64 -8.59
C ARG A 20 -0.70 -3.40 -9.36
N ARG A 21 -1.54 -4.44 -9.50
CA ARG A 21 -2.82 -4.34 -10.24
C ARG A 21 -3.74 -3.28 -9.63
N TRP A 22 -3.85 -3.23 -8.31
CA TRP A 22 -4.67 -2.21 -7.63
C TRP A 22 -4.11 -0.80 -7.80
N THR A 23 -2.79 -0.62 -7.73
CA THR A 23 -2.15 0.68 -7.97
C THR A 23 -2.37 1.17 -9.40
N GLN A 24 -2.21 0.30 -10.39
CA GLN A 24 -2.47 0.62 -11.80
C GLN A 24 -3.96 0.91 -12.06
N PHE A 25 -4.85 0.15 -11.43
CA PHE A 25 -6.28 0.40 -11.50
C PHE A 25 -6.66 1.77 -10.94
N ALA A 26 -6.13 2.11 -9.76
CA ALA A 26 -6.33 3.41 -9.15
C ALA A 26 -5.82 4.56 -10.03
N GLU A 27 -4.65 4.40 -10.64
CA GLU A 27 -4.10 5.38 -11.58
C GLU A 27 -4.98 5.53 -12.83
N ALA A 28 -5.47 4.42 -13.39
CA ALA A 28 -6.36 4.43 -14.56
C ALA A 28 -7.71 5.10 -14.26
N LEU A 29 -8.23 4.95 -13.04
CA LEU A 29 -9.43 5.63 -12.57
C LEU A 29 -9.22 7.13 -12.26
N GLY A 30 -7.98 7.63 -12.34
CA GLY A 30 -7.67 9.02 -12.00
C GLY A 30 -7.73 9.29 -10.49
N LEU A 31 -7.54 8.27 -9.66
CA LEU A 31 -7.34 8.47 -8.23
C LEU A 31 -6.02 9.22 -8.00
N HIS A 32 -6.01 10.03 -6.95
CA HIS A 32 -4.92 10.95 -6.69
C HIS A 32 -3.83 10.31 -5.83
N LEU A 33 -4.18 9.25 -5.10
CA LEU A 33 -3.34 8.71 -4.04
C LEU A 33 -3.54 7.21 -3.81
N ILE A 34 -2.43 6.49 -3.68
CA ILE A 34 -2.37 5.17 -3.03
C ILE A 34 -1.76 5.32 -1.63
N MET A 35 -2.36 4.64 -0.65
CA MET A 35 -1.92 4.64 0.74
C MET A 35 -1.72 3.23 1.28
N THR A 36 -0.69 2.99 2.09
CA THR A 36 -0.59 1.78 2.92
C THR A 36 -0.49 2.14 4.38
N ALA A 37 -1.02 1.27 5.25
CA ALA A 37 -0.80 1.39 6.69
C ALA A 37 0.64 1.01 7.01
N ASP A 38 1.18 1.59 8.09
CA ASP A 38 2.50 1.26 8.61
C ASP A 38 2.41 0.69 10.02
N HIS A 39 3.18 -0.39 10.24
CA HIS A 39 3.43 -1.02 11.54
C HIS A 39 4.90 -1.41 11.59
N VAL A 40 5.69 -0.62 12.31
CA VAL A 40 7.14 -0.86 12.48
C VAL A 40 7.40 -2.02 13.45
N ALA A 41 6.51 -2.25 14.42
CA ALA A 41 6.60 -3.35 15.38
C ALA A 41 5.59 -4.45 15.07
N LEU A 42 6.09 -5.62 14.67
CA LEU A 42 5.30 -6.83 14.42
C LEU A 42 5.27 -7.72 15.68
N THR A 43 4.66 -7.24 16.77
CA THR A 43 4.47 -8.06 17.98
C THR A 43 3.53 -9.24 17.69
N PRO A 44 3.53 -10.31 18.50
CA PRO A 44 2.60 -11.44 18.30
C PRO A 44 1.12 -11.02 18.22
N GLU A 45 0.71 -10.02 18.99
CA GLU A 45 -0.64 -9.46 18.96
C GLU A 45 -0.95 -8.76 17.63
N VAL A 46 0.02 -8.01 17.09
CA VAL A 46 -0.08 -7.35 15.79
C VAL A 46 -0.10 -8.40 14.67
N LEU A 47 0.74 -9.42 14.72
CA LEU A 47 0.73 -10.53 13.75
C LEU A 47 -0.58 -11.34 13.79
N GLY A 48 -1.24 -11.42 14.95
CA GLY A 48 -2.58 -11.97 15.08
C GLY A 48 -3.64 -11.16 14.32
N GLN A 49 -3.42 -9.85 14.12
CA GLN A 49 -4.29 -8.96 13.35
C GLN A 49 -3.87 -8.82 11.88
N TYR A 50 -2.57 -8.90 11.61
CA TYR A 50 -1.95 -8.76 10.29
C TYR A 50 -1.17 -10.02 9.95
N GLY A 51 -1.86 -10.97 9.31
CA GLY A 51 -1.28 -12.25 8.94
C GLY A 51 -0.17 -12.14 7.89
N ALA A 52 0.64 -13.19 7.75
CA ALA A 52 1.62 -13.30 6.68
C ALA A 52 0.95 -13.55 5.31
N PRO A 53 1.60 -13.16 4.19
CA PRO A 53 2.83 -12.36 4.10
C PRO A 53 2.61 -10.91 4.54
N TYR A 54 3.67 -10.25 5.05
CA TYR A 54 3.65 -8.83 5.41
C TYR A 54 4.70 -8.08 4.59
N TYR A 55 4.30 -7.03 3.89
CA TYR A 55 5.22 -6.22 3.10
C TYR A 55 5.65 -4.97 3.87
N GLU A 56 6.92 -4.61 3.87
CA GLU A 56 7.35 -3.38 4.54
C GLU A 56 6.81 -2.15 3.76
N PRO A 57 6.05 -1.25 4.40
CA PRO A 57 5.36 -0.11 3.77
C PRO A 57 6.22 0.77 2.87
N PHE A 58 7.40 1.20 3.31
CA PHE A 58 8.23 2.13 2.55
C PHE A 58 8.80 1.49 1.30
N THR A 59 9.35 0.28 1.45
CA THR A 59 9.91 -0.50 0.34
C THR A 59 8.81 -0.86 -0.66
N ASN A 60 7.61 -1.21 -0.18
CA ASN A 60 6.47 -1.51 -1.03
C ASN A 60 5.99 -0.28 -1.81
N LEU A 61 5.83 0.88 -1.16
CA LEU A 61 5.45 2.12 -1.84
C LEU A 61 6.51 2.58 -2.83
N ALA A 62 7.80 2.46 -2.50
CA ALA A 62 8.89 2.80 -3.43
C ALA A 62 8.84 1.91 -4.67
N TRP A 63 8.62 0.60 -4.49
CA TRP A 63 8.46 -0.35 -5.59
C TRP A 63 7.22 -0.07 -6.44
N LEU A 64 6.10 0.31 -5.83
CA LEU A 64 4.86 0.67 -6.55
C LEU A 64 4.99 2.00 -7.32
N ALA A 65 5.67 2.99 -6.73
CA ALA A 65 5.89 4.29 -7.37
C ALA A 65 6.65 4.13 -8.70
N ALA A 66 7.62 3.21 -8.76
CA ALA A 66 8.37 2.88 -9.98
C ALA A 66 7.51 2.27 -11.11
N GLN A 67 6.29 1.83 -10.81
CA GLN A 67 5.39 1.14 -11.75
C GLN A 67 4.22 2.01 -12.23
N THR A 68 4.20 3.27 -11.82
CA THR A 68 3.16 4.26 -12.16
C THR A 68 3.81 5.56 -12.62
N GLN A 69 3.04 6.48 -13.18
CA GLN A 69 3.57 7.73 -13.77
C GLN A 69 2.92 9.01 -13.22
N ARG A 70 1.71 8.92 -12.67
CA ARG A 70 0.87 10.07 -12.29
C ARG A 70 0.28 9.95 -10.89
N ILE A 71 -0.04 8.74 -10.43
CA ILE A 71 -0.63 8.56 -9.09
C ILE A 71 0.42 8.79 -8.00
N ALA A 72 0.08 9.57 -6.98
CA ALA A 72 0.96 9.73 -5.83
C ALA A 72 0.90 8.47 -4.94
N SER A 73 2.02 8.13 -4.32
CA SER A 73 2.11 7.06 -3.31
C SER A 73 2.47 7.71 -1.97
N ARG A 74 1.72 7.43 -0.90
CA ARG A 74 2.03 7.91 0.47
C ARG A 74 1.82 6.79 1.49
N ASN A 75 2.45 6.90 2.65
CA ASN A 75 2.05 6.10 3.81
C ASN A 75 0.94 6.85 4.58
N THR A 76 0.19 6.17 5.46
CA THR A 76 -0.91 6.81 6.21
C THR A 76 -0.44 7.67 7.40
N THR A 77 0.83 7.56 7.80
CA THR A 77 1.35 8.16 9.04
C THR A 77 2.08 9.49 8.80
N LEU A 78 2.65 9.70 7.62
CA LEU A 78 3.34 10.94 7.23
C LEU A 78 2.43 11.79 6.34
N THR A 79 1.83 12.81 6.95
CA THR A 79 1.20 13.92 6.24
C THR A 79 2.19 15.07 6.13
N SER A 80 2.81 15.23 4.95
CA SER A 80 3.39 16.51 4.52
C SER A 80 2.69 17.09 3.31
#